data_AF-A0A2D7GAK1-F1
#
_entry.id   AF-A0A2D7GAK1-F1
#
_cell.length_a   1.000
_cell.length_b   1.000
_cell.length_c   1.000
_cell.angle_alpha   90.00
_cell.angle_beta   90.00
_cell.angle_gamma   90.00
#
_symmetry.space_group_name_H-M   'P 1'
#
loop_
_entity.id
_entity.type
_entity.pdbx_description
1 polymer ?
#
loop_
_entity_poly.entity_id
_entity_poly.type
_entity_poly.pdbx_seq_one_letter_code
_entity_poly.pdbx_strand_id
1 'polypeptide(L)' 'MTLGATHALALPSCPSDQNATFDNCLGTYDWTSGENKVGKYIGEWKGGLKHGPGIYLYLADKKF' A
#
# COMPACT_ATOMS: atom_id res chain seq x y z
N MET A 1 24.72 20.03 5.16
CA MET A 1 23.50 20.61 4.57
C MET A 1 22.75 19.47 3.90
N THR A 2 21.83 18.81 4.60
CA THR A 2 21.00 17.77 3.97
C THR A 2 19.97 18.46 3.09
N LEU A 3 19.98 18.10 1.80
CA LEU A 3 19.03 18.60 0.81
C LEU A 3 17.62 18.18 1.26
N GLY A 4 16.86 19.13 1.78
CA GLY A 4 15.43 18.95 2.02
C GLY A 4 14.76 18.70 0.68
N ALA A 5 14.24 17.49 0.50
CA ALA A 5 13.42 17.18 -0.66
C ALA A 5 12.26 18.18 -0.70
N THR A 6 12.18 18.96 -1.78
CA THR A 6 10.97 19.69 -2.15
C THR A 6 9.82 18.69 -2.14
N HIS A 7 8.87 18.86 -1.21
CA HIS A 7 7.65 18.05 -1.17
C HIS A 7 6.88 18.32 -2.46
N ALA A 8 7.10 17.46 -3.46
CA ALA A 8 6.08 17.21 -4.46
C ALA A 8 4.79 16.85 -3.71
N LEU A 9 3.63 17.10 -4.31
CA LEU A 9 2.30 16.84 -3.75
C LEU A 9 2.02 15.36 -3.40
N ALA A 10 3.05 14.51 -3.39
CA ALA A 10 3.00 13.09 -3.12
C ALA A 10 3.20 12.81 -1.62
N LEU A 11 2.36 11.94 -1.08
CA LEU A 11 2.50 11.43 0.29
C LEU A 11 3.81 10.63 0.43
N PRO A 12 4.42 10.61 1.63
CA PRO A 12 5.59 9.77 1.90
C PRO A 12 5.24 8.29 1.84
N SER A 13 6.26 7.43 1.71
CA SER A 13 6.07 5.98 1.83
C SER A 13 5.59 5.59 3.23
N CYS A 14 4.70 4.61 3.33
CA CYS A 14 4.29 4.04 4.61
C CYS A 14 5.47 3.36 5.33
N PRO A 15 5.46 3.32 6.67
CA PRO A 15 6.52 2.68 7.46
C PRO A 15 6.65 1.19 7.11
N SER A 16 7.88 0.66 7.14
CA SER A 16 8.15 -0.78 6.94
C SER A 16 7.88 -1.63 8.17
N ASP A 17 7.59 -1.00 9.32
CA ASP A 17 7.16 -1.68 10.54
C ASP A 17 5.76 -2.27 10.34
N GLN A 18 5.66 -3.60 10.51
CA GLN A 18 4.41 -4.34 10.35
C GLN A 18 3.35 -4.00 11.40
N ASN A 19 3.74 -3.40 12.53
CA ASN A 19 2.83 -3.02 13.60
C ASN A 19 2.40 -1.54 13.51
N ALA A 20 2.96 -0.78 12.56
CA ALA A 20 2.62 0.62 12.38
C ALA A 20 1.29 0.78 11.64
N THR A 21 0.47 1.72 12.11
CA THR A 21 -0.74 2.12 11.39
C THR A 21 -0.34 2.99 10.19
N PHE A 22 -0.80 2.62 9.01
CA PHE A 22 -0.55 3.41 7.80
C PHE A 22 -1.45 4.66 7.82
N ASP A 23 -0.85 5.84 7.97
CA ASP A 23 -1.57 7.11 8.03
C ASP A 23 -0.91 8.19 7.17
N ASN A 24 -1.69 8.79 6.27
CA ASN A 24 -1.29 9.80 5.30
C ASN A 24 -0.01 9.40 4.52
N CYS A 25 0.02 8.19 3.98
CA CYS A 25 1.18 7.62 3.30
C CYS A 25 0.80 6.77 2.08
N LEU A 26 1.73 6.56 1.16
CA LEU A 26 1.63 5.64 0.03
C LEU A 26 2.22 4.28 0.41
N GLY A 27 1.42 3.23 0.30
CA GLY A 27 1.76 1.92 0.83
C GLY A 27 1.20 0.77 0.00
N THR A 28 1.76 -0.41 0.25
CA THR A 28 1.35 -1.65 -0.38
C THR A 28 0.73 -2.58 0.67
N TYR A 29 -0.34 -3.27 0.30
CA TYR A 29 -0.93 -4.35 1.10
C TYR A 29 -1.20 -5.56 0.24
N ASP A 30 -0.45 -6.62 0.49
CA ASP A 30 -0.68 -7.93 -0.09
C ASP A 30 -1.65 -8.71 0.81
N TRP A 31 -2.65 -9.35 0.22
CA TRP A 31 -3.57 -10.22 0.95
C TRP A 31 -3.66 -11.59 0.30
N THR A 32 -3.92 -12.59 1.13
CA THR A 32 -4.22 -13.94 0.71
C THR A 32 -5.60 -14.33 1.27
N SER A 33 -6.43 -14.97 0.45
CA SER A 33 -7.78 -15.42 0.82
C SER A 33 -8.02 -16.81 0.27
N GLY A 34 -8.27 -17.76 1.18
CA GLY A 34 -8.39 -19.18 0.80
C GLY A 34 -7.11 -19.73 0.16
N GLU A 35 -7.22 -20.92 -0.42
CA GLU A 35 -6.04 -21.66 -0.89
C GLU A 35 -5.37 -21.06 -2.13
N ASN A 36 -6.06 -20.24 -2.93
CA ASN A 36 -5.56 -19.82 -4.24
C ASN A 36 -5.82 -18.35 -4.63
N LYS A 37 -6.47 -17.55 -3.77
CA LYS A 37 -6.69 -16.13 -4.08
C LYS A 37 -5.62 -15.30 -3.41
N VAL A 38 -4.82 -14.62 -4.22
CA VAL A 38 -3.85 -13.65 -3.75
C VAL A 38 -4.11 -12.32 -4.44
N GLY A 39 -3.84 -11.23 -3.77
CA GLY A 39 -4.03 -9.91 -4.34
C GLY A 39 -3.18 -8.87 -3.65
N LYS A 40 -3.11 -7.72 -4.30
CA LYS A 40 -2.24 -6.61 -3.89
C LYS A 40 -2.94 -5.29 -4.08
N TYR A 41 -2.84 -4.41 -3.09
CA TYR A 41 -3.28 -3.03 -3.16
C TYR A 41 -2.04 -2.15 -3.11
N ILE A 42 -1.96 -1.18 -4.01
CA ILE A 42 -0.91 -0.16 -4.04
C ILE A 42 -1.61 1.19 -4.11
N GLY A 43 -1.52 1.99 -3.06
CA GLY A 43 -2.23 3.27 -3.01
C GLY A 43 -2.07 4.00 -1.69
N GLU A 44 -2.87 5.05 -1.53
CA GLU A 44 -2.81 5.88 -0.32
C GLU A 44 -3.51 5.19 0.87
N TRP A 45 -3.05 5.55 2.05
CA TRP A 45 -3.53 5.05 3.33
C TRP A 45 -3.76 6.19 4.31
N LYS A 46 -4.82 6.07 5.10
CA LYS A 46 -5.17 7.01 6.15
C LYS A 46 -5.86 6.27 7.29
N GLY A 47 -5.36 6.40 8.52
CA GLY A 47 -5.89 5.72 9.70
C GLY A 47 -5.99 4.18 9.56
N GLY A 48 -5.04 3.55 8.85
CA GLY A 48 -5.02 2.10 8.61
C GLY A 48 -6.01 1.63 7.53
N LEU A 49 -6.72 2.54 6.89
CA LEU A 49 -7.67 2.25 5.82
C LEU A 49 -7.14 2.73 4.48
N LYS A 50 -7.51 1.99 3.42
CA LYS A 50 -7.22 2.36 2.04
C LYS A 50 -7.95 3.66 1.72
N HIS A 51 -7.24 4.66 1.24
CA HIS A 51 -7.73 6.00 0.97
C HIS A 51 -7.23 6.49 -0.39
N GLY A 52 -7.85 7.55 -0.92
CA GLY A 52 -7.37 8.22 -2.12
C GLY A 52 -7.22 7.33 -3.36
N PRO A 53 -6.36 7.73 -4.31
CA PRO A 53 -6.01 6.93 -5.47
C PRO A 53 -5.26 5.63 -5.11
N GLY A 54 -5.57 4.55 -5.83
CA GLY A 54 -4.88 3.28 -5.69
C GLY A 54 -5.25 2.27 -6.77
N ILE A 55 -4.43 1.24 -6.90
CA ILE A 55 -4.60 0.12 -7.82
C ILE A 55 -4.87 -1.15 -7.00
N TYR A 56 -5.90 -1.89 -7.38
CA TYR A 56 -6.17 -3.24 -6.90
C TYR A 56 -5.81 -4.26 -7.95
N LEU A 57 -4.89 -5.16 -7.60
CA LEU A 57 -4.54 -6.32 -8.40
C LEU A 57 -5.19 -7.57 -7.80
N TYR A 58 -6.00 -8.25 -8.61
CA TYR A 58 -6.53 -9.57 -8.32
C TYR A 58 -5.75 -10.60 -9.13
N LEU A 59 -5.01 -11.47 -8.45
CA LEU A 59 -4.37 -12.61 -9.10
C LEU A 59 -5.39 -13.75 -9.05
N ALA A 60 -6.01 -14.03 -10.21
CA ALA A 60 -6.89 -15.17 -10.36
C ALA A 60 -6.08 -16.48 -10.24
N ASP A 61 -6.74 -17.51 -9.71
CA ASP A 61 -6.18 -18.82 -9.39
C ASP A 61 -5.19 -19.31 -10.46
N LYS A 62 -4.01 -19.81 -10.04
CA LYS A 62 -3.15 -20.63 -10.89
C LYS A 62 -3.80 -22.00 -11.07
N LYS A 63 -4.86 -22.08 -11.88
CA LYS A 63 -5.36 -23.37 -12.40
C LYS A 63 -4.59 -23.68 -13.67
N PHE A 64 -3.42 -24.30 -13.52
CA PHE A 64 -2.79 -25.10 -14.57
C PHE A 64 -2.79 -26.55 -14.10
#